data_AF-A0A7Y5CVX7-F1
#
_entry.id   AF-A0A7Y5CVX7-F1
#
_cell.length_a   1.000
_cell.length_b   1.000
_cell.length_c   1.000
_cell.angle_alpha   90.00
_cell.angle_beta   90.00
_cell.angle_gamma   90.00
#
_symmetry.space_group_name_H-M   'P 1'
#
loop_
_entity.id
_entity.type
_entity.pdbx_description
1 polymer ?
#
loop_
_entity_poly.entity_id
_entity_poly.type
_entity_poly.pdbx_seq_one_letter_code
_entity_poly.pdbx_strand_id
1 'polypeptide(L)'
;MAKLAPLVFAEAEAGDAVAQRLIAETGFALGRHARAALAKFTTQPTIPLALLGGLFRRQDMLLPSFWQALGEAKERLRLVEPRFPPVIGGALLALLQAGRTLDEPFLSSLDQSRRSFKM
;
A
#
# COMPACT_ATOMS: atom_id res chain seq x y z
N MET A 1 -2.02 -17.85 -9.93
CA MET A 1 -2.84 -16.66 -10.22
C MET A 1 -2.01 -15.38 -10.29
N ALA A 2 -1.18 -15.01 -9.30
CA ALA A 2 -0.38 -13.76 -9.33
C ALA A 2 0.68 -13.65 -10.45
N LYS A 3 1.05 -14.76 -11.12
CA LYS A 3 2.05 -14.77 -12.21
C LYS A 3 1.56 -14.13 -13.51
N LEU A 4 0.25 -13.96 -13.69
CA LEU A 4 -0.32 -13.36 -14.90
C LEU A 4 -0.34 -11.84 -14.86
N ALA A 5 -0.38 -11.24 -13.66
CA ALA A 5 -0.44 -9.78 -13.53
C ALA A 5 0.72 -9.07 -14.26
N PRO A 6 1.99 -9.51 -14.15
CA PRO A 6 3.09 -8.90 -14.91
C PRO A 6 2.88 -8.93 -16.43
N LEU A 7 2.26 -9.99 -16.97
CA LEU A 7 1.96 -10.09 -18.40
C LEU A 7 0.91 -9.06 -18.81
N VAL A 8 -0.14 -8.88 -18.01
CA VAL A 8 -1.17 -7.85 -18.27
C VAL A 8 -0.56 -6.44 -18.27
N PHE A 9 0.35 -6.14 -17.36
CA PHE A 9 1.06 -4.85 -17.38
C PHE A 9 1.95 -4.69 -18.63
N ALA A 10 2.64 -5.74 -19.05
CA ALA A 10 3.48 -5.71 -20.25
C ALA A 10 2.65 -5.46 -21.52
N GLU A 11 1.53 -6.16 -21.69
CA GLU A 11 0.65 -5.97 -22.86
C GLU A 11 0.00 -4.59 -22.86
N ALA A 12 -0.41 -4.07 -21.70
CA ALA A 12 -0.97 -2.73 -21.60
C ALA A 12 0.05 -1.64 -21.99
N GLU A 13 1.33 -1.85 -21.65
CA GLU A 13 2.43 -0.98 -22.05
C GLU A 13 2.74 -1.08 -23.54
N ALA A 14 2.55 -2.26 -24.14
CA ALA A 14 2.61 -2.47 -25.58
C ALA A 14 1.41 -1.88 -26.34
N GLY A 15 0.41 -1.32 -25.64
CA GLY A 15 -0.74 -0.66 -26.23
C GLY A 15 -2.00 -1.53 -26.34
N ASP A 16 -2.01 -2.73 -25.75
CA ASP A 16 -3.20 -3.58 -25.75
C ASP A 16 -4.35 -2.92 -24.95
N ALA A 17 -5.44 -2.61 -25.64
CA ALA A 17 -6.57 -1.89 -25.08
C ALA A 17 -7.31 -2.69 -23.99
N VAL A 18 -7.34 -4.02 -24.10
CA VAL A 18 -8.01 -4.88 -23.11
C VAL A 18 -7.21 -4.89 -21.81
N ALA A 19 -5.90 -5.03 -21.90
CA ALA A 19 -4.98 -4.99 -20.78
C ALA A 19 -4.99 -3.63 -20.08
N GLN A 20 -4.97 -2.52 -20.84
CA GLN A 20 -5.12 -1.17 -20.29
C GLN A 20 -6.44 -1.01 -19.54
N ARG A 21 -7.54 -1.50 -20.11
CA ARG A 21 -8.85 -1.48 -19.48
C ARG A 21 -8.87 -2.30 -18.19
N LEU A 22 -8.30 -3.51 -18.18
CA LEU A 22 -8.23 -4.36 -16.97
C LEU A 22 -7.47 -3.67 -15.83
N ILE A 23 -6.36 -3.00 -16.14
CA ILE A 23 -5.59 -2.24 -15.14
C ILE A 23 -6.41 -1.06 -14.62
N ALA A 24 -7.08 -0.31 -15.50
CA ALA A 24 -7.94 0.80 -15.11
C ALA A 24 -9.11 0.33 -14.21
N GLU A 25 -9.80 -0.74 -14.59
CA GLU A 25 -10.88 -1.34 -13.79
C GLU A 25 -10.38 -1.79 -12.40
N THR A 26 -9.16 -2.35 -12.35
CA THR A 26 -8.50 -2.73 -11.09
C THR A 26 -8.23 -1.50 -10.22
N GLY A 27 -7.68 -0.44 -10.78
CA GLY A 27 -7.43 0.81 -10.04
C GLY A 27 -8.74 1.42 -9.52
N PHE A 28 -9.80 1.46 -10.34
CA PHE A 28 -11.13 1.91 -9.90
C PHE A 28 -11.68 1.06 -8.75
N ALA A 29 -11.57 -0.26 -8.83
CA ALA A 29 -12.04 -1.15 -7.77
C ALA A 29 -11.28 -0.90 -6.45
N LEU A 30 -9.95 -0.83 -6.51
CA LEU A 30 -9.11 -0.51 -5.34
C LEU A 30 -9.46 0.85 -4.73
N GLY A 31 -9.65 1.88 -5.56
CA GLY A 31 -9.98 3.21 -5.08
C GLY A 31 -11.37 3.29 -4.45
N ARG A 32 -12.36 2.52 -4.95
CA ARG A 32 -13.66 2.38 -4.29
C ARG A 32 -13.54 1.71 -2.92
N HIS A 33 -12.71 0.68 -2.78
CA HIS A 33 -12.45 0.05 -1.48
C HIS A 33 -11.78 1.02 -0.51
N ALA A 34 -10.78 1.77 -0.96
CA ALA A 34 -10.12 2.79 -0.16
C ALA A 34 -11.10 3.89 0.28
N ARG A 35 -11.94 4.40 -0.63
CA ARG A 35 -12.98 5.39 -0.33
C ARG A 35 -13.96 4.89 0.74
N ALA A 36 -14.39 3.63 0.64
CA ALA A 36 -15.26 3.03 1.65
C ALA A 36 -14.58 2.93 3.02
N ALA A 37 -13.28 2.62 3.07
CA ALA A 37 -12.52 2.62 4.31
C ALA A 37 -12.37 4.04 4.88
N LEU A 38 -12.11 5.05 4.04
CA LEU A 38 -11.94 6.45 4.45
C LEU A 38 -13.18 7.04 5.13
N ALA A 39 -14.37 6.58 4.75
CA ALA A 39 -15.62 7.00 5.37
C ALA A 39 -15.68 6.69 6.89
N LYS A 40 -14.85 5.75 7.38
CA LYS A 40 -14.75 5.41 8.81
C LYS A 40 -13.87 6.37 9.61
N PHE A 41 -13.07 7.21 8.95
CA PHE A 41 -12.19 8.17 9.58
C PHE A 41 -12.90 9.53 9.59
N THR A 42 -13.51 9.90 10.71
CA THR A 42 -14.34 11.11 10.82
C THR A 42 -13.59 12.30 11.43
N THR A 43 -12.58 12.05 12.26
CA THR A 43 -11.89 13.10 13.02
C THR A 43 -10.47 13.38 12.53
N GLN A 44 -9.89 12.50 11.71
CA GLN A 44 -8.52 12.65 11.20
C GLN A 44 -8.51 13.58 9.98
N PRO A 45 -7.84 14.76 10.04
CA PRO A 45 -7.76 15.67 8.89
C PRO A 45 -6.90 15.09 7.77
N THR A 46 -5.88 14.31 8.12
CA THR A 46 -4.97 13.64 7.19
C THR A 46 -4.80 12.19 7.59
N ILE A 47 -4.81 11.29 6.61
CA ILE A 47 -4.77 9.85 6.78
C ILE A 47 -3.57 9.30 6.00
N PRO A 48 -2.62 8.62 6.66
CA PRO A 48 -1.50 8.00 5.97
C PRO A 48 -1.98 6.82 5.11
N LEU A 49 -1.57 6.79 3.85
CA LEU A 49 -1.79 5.69 2.92
C LEU A 49 -0.46 5.04 2.57
N ALA A 50 -0.32 3.76 2.93
CA ALA A 50 0.78 2.93 2.47
C ALA A 50 0.32 2.04 1.32
N LEU A 51 1.05 2.05 0.20
CA LEU A 51 0.80 1.17 -0.94
C LEU A 51 1.63 -0.11 -0.78
N LEU A 52 0.98 -1.21 -0.43
CA LEU A 52 1.65 -2.48 -0.12
C LEU A 52 1.33 -3.56 -1.15
N GLY A 53 2.35 -4.34 -1.51
CA GLY A 53 2.23 -5.47 -2.41
C GLY A 53 2.77 -5.20 -3.81
N GLY A 54 3.08 -6.29 -4.53
CA GLY A 54 3.79 -6.23 -5.81
C GLY A 54 3.02 -5.56 -6.95
N LEU A 55 1.71 -5.34 -6.81
CA LEU A 55 0.88 -4.66 -7.79
C LEU A 55 1.28 -3.19 -7.95
N PHE A 56 1.72 -2.54 -6.87
CA PHE A 56 2.12 -1.13 -6.87
C PHE A 56 3.54 -0.91 -7.43
N ARG A 57 4.23 -1.94 -7.92
CA ARG A 57 5.46 -1.77 -8.71
C ARG A 57 5.23 -1.04 -10.03
N ARG A 58 4.01 -1.13 -10.58
CA ARG A 58 3.54 -0.39 -11.78
C ARG A 58 2.47 0.63 -11.40
N GLN A 59 2.78 1.40 -10.34
CA GLN A 59 1.88 2.41 -9.80
C GLN A 59 1.53 3.51 -10.81
N ASP A 60 2.40 3.77 -11.79
CA ASP A 60 2.19 4.69 -12.90
C ASP A 60 0.93 4.35 -13.72
N MET A 61 0.65 3.07 -13.94
CA MET A 61 -0.52 2.62 -14.71
C MET A 61 -1.76 2.44 -13.84
N LEU A 62 -1.58 2.07 -12.57
CA LEU A 62 -2.68 1.73 -11.65
C LEU A 62 -3.24 2.96 -10.91
N LEU A 63 -2.37 3.86 -10.47
CA LEU A 63 -2.77 4.96 -9.60
C LEU A 63 -3.68 6.01 -10.25
N PRO A 64 -3.61 6.32 -11.56
CA PRO A 64 -4.51 7.30 -12.16
C PRO A 64 -6.00 6.98 -11.92
N SER A 65 -6.42 5.75 -12.21
CA SER A 65 -7.80 5.29 -12.01
C SER A 65 -8.15 5.11 -10.53
N PHE A 66 -7.18 4.71 -9.69
CA PHE A 66 -7.34 4.66 -8.24
C PHE A 66 -7.66 6.04 -7.65
N TRP A 67 -6.88 7.06 -8.00
CA TRP A 67 -7.10 8.44 -7.53
C TRP A 67 -8.40 9.02 -8.07
N GLN A 68 -8.75 8.68 -9.32
CA GLN A 68 -10.02 9.10 -9.90
C GLN A 68 -11.21 8.52 -9.11
N ALA A 69 -11.16 7.25 -8.71
CA ALA A 69 -12.23 6.62 -7.92
C ALA A 69 -12.40 7.24 -6.51
N LEU A 70 -11.30 7.74 -5.94
CA LEU A 70 -11.32 8.43 -4.65
C LEU A 70 -11.97 9.82 -4.73
N GLY A 71 -11.88 10.49 -5.88
CA GLY A 71 -12.40 11.86 -6.04
C GLY A 71 -11.77 12.83 -5.04
N GLU A 72 -12.57 13.67 -4.40
CA GLU A 72 -12.13 14.64 -3.38
C GLU A 72 -11.54 13.97 -2.14
N ALA A 73 -11.92 12.72 -1.83
CA ALA A 73 -11.41 12.01 -0.65
C ALA A 73 -9.88 11.82 -0.68
N LYS A 74 -9.25 11.93 -1.86
CA LYS A 74 -7.79 11.87 -2.02
C LYS A 74 -7.07 13.02 -1.31
N GLU A 75 -7.72 14.17 -1.10
CA GLU A 75 -7.10 15.34 -0.45
C GLU A 75 -6.78 15.08 1.02
N ARG A 76 -7.49 14.13 1.64
CA ARG A 76 -7.25 13.69 3.01
C ARG A 76 -6.12 12.67 3.10
N LEU A 77 -5.61 12.15 1.98
CA LEU A 77 -4.62 11.09 1.96
C LEU A 77 -3.20 11.63 1.83
N ARG A 78 -2.27 11.06 2.59
CA ARG A 78 -0.84 11.30 2.45
C ARG A 78 -0.15 9.97 2.20
N LEU A 79 0.53 9.83 1.06
CA LEU A 79 1.37 8.66 0.81
C LEU A 79 2.51 8.59 1.84
N VAL A 80 2.69 7.42 2.43
CA VAL A 80 3.77 7.14 3.37
C VAL A 80 4.46 5.83 3.03
N GLU A 81 5.75 5.78 3.32
CA GLU A 81 6.50 4.53 3.31
C GLU A 81 6.48 3.93 4.73
N PRO A 82 6.08 2.66 4.90
CA PRO A 82 6.15 2.00 6.20
C PRO A 82 7.59 1.93 6.69
N ARG A 83 7.79 2.23 7.97
CA ARG A 83 9.10 2.09 8.64
C ARG A 83 9.64 0.66 8.59
N PHE A 84 8.75 -0.33 8.61
CA PHE A 84 9.11 -1.74 8.66
C PHE A 84 8.36 -2.57 7.60
N PRO A 85 9.00 -3.60 7.02
CA PRO A 85 8.30 -4.59 6.21
C PRO A 85 7.18 -5.32 6.98
N PRO A 86 6.13 -5.81 6.30
CA PRO A 86 5.02 -6.52 6.95
C PRO A 86 5.42 -7.70 7.83
N VAL A 87 6.49 -8.42 7.47
CA VAL A 87 7.02 -9.54 8.28
C VAL A 87 7.48 -9.09 9.66
N ILE A 88 8.08 -7.90 9.77
CA ILE A 88 8.48 -7.32 11.05
C ILE A 88 7.25 -6.86 11.82
N GLY A 89 6.25 -6.28 11.13
CA GLY A 89 4.96 -5.96 11.73
C GLY A 89 4.31 -7.16 12.42
N GLY A 90 4.37 -8.35 11.79
CA GLY A 90 3.90 -9.59 12.41
C GLY A 90 4.62 -9.95 13.71
N ALA A 91 5.95 -9.82 13.73
CA ALA A 91 6.75 -10.06 14.94
C ALA A 91 6.44 -9.03 16.04
N LEU A 92 6.26 -7.75 15.68
CA LEU A 92 5.87 -6.70 16.62
C LEU A 92 4.50 -6.98 17.25
N LEU A 93 3.54 -7.46 16.46
CA LEU A 93 2.22 -7.87 16.97
C LEU A 93 2.34 -9.04 17.97
N ALA A 94 3.20 -10.02 17.70
CA ALA A 94 3.45 -11.12 18.65
C ALA A 94 4.06 -10.63 19.96
N LEU A 95 5.00 -9.67 19.89
CA LEU A 95 5.59 -9.05 21.08
C LEU A 95 4.55 -8.27 21.91
N LEU A 96 3.66 -7.52 21.25
CA LEU A 96 2.53 -6.86 21.93
C LEU A 96 1.65 -7.87 22.66
N GLN A 97 1.33 -9.00 22.01
CA GLN A 97 0.53 -10.07 22.63
C GLN A 97 1.25 -10.74 23.80
N ALA A 98 2.58 -10.79 23.77
CA ALA A 98 3.41 -11.26 24.88
C ALA A 98 3.59 -10.22 26.01
N GLY A 99 2.88 -9.09 25.95
CA GLY A 99 2.93 -8.04 26.97
C GLY A 99 4.13 -7.10 26.86
N ARG A 100 4.87 -7.12 25.75
CA ARG A 100 6.00 -6.22 25.53
C ARG A 100 5.53 -4.84 25.08
N THR A 101 6.03 -3.80 25.73
CA THR A 101 5.86 -2.41 25.27
C THR A 101 6.74 -2.13 24.05
N LEU A 102 6.15 -1.55 23.01
CA LEU A 102 6.83 -1.11 21.80
C LEU A 102 7.01 0.42 21.82
N ASP A 103 8.05 0.90 22.49
CA ASP A 103 8.38 2.32 22.55
C ASP A 103 9.33 2.74 21.42
N GLU A 104 9.50 4.05 21.23
CA GLU A 104 10.36 4.58 20.18
C GLU A 104 11.84 4.16 20.31
N PRO A 105 12.43 4.07 21.52
CA PRO A 105 13.77 3.48 21.70
C PRO A 105 13.87 2.05 21.18
N PHE A 106 12.90 1.18 21.49
CA PHE A 106 12.89 -0.18 20.99
C PHE A 106 12.75 -0.23 19.46
N LEU A 107 11.78 0.51 18.90
CA LEU A 107 11.56 0.55 17.45
C LEU A 107 12.77 1.12 16.70
N SER A 108 13.47 2.09 17.27
CA SER A 108 14.70 2.66 16.70
C SER A 108 15.84 1.65 16.72
N SER A 109 16.01 0.91 17.82
CA SER A 109 17.03 -0.13 17.95
C SER A 109 16.77 -1.28 16.97
N LEU A 110 15.50 -1.66 16.78
CA LEU A 110 15.11 -2.67 15.81
C LEU A 110 15.39 -2.23 14.36
N ASP A 111 15.09 -0.97 14.01
CA ASP A 111 15.38 -0.45 12.67
C ASP A 111 16.88 -0.39 12.39
N GLN A 112 17.70 0.01 13.36
CA GLN A 112 19.16 -0.03 13.25
C GLN A 112 19.67 -1.46 13.07
N SER A 113 19.21 -2.40 13.90
CA SER A 113 19.63 -3.80 13.84
C SER A 113 19.27 -4.43 12.49
N ARG A 114 18.07 -4.17 11.98
CA ARG A 114 17.63 -4.62 10.65
C ARG A 114 18.52 -4.09 9.52
N ARG A 115 18.96 -2.83 9.60
CA ARG A 115 19.86 -2.23 8.59
C ARG A 115 21.25 -2.86 8.61
N SER A 116 21.75 -3.22 9.80
CA SER A 116 23.03 -3.90 9.97
C SER A 116 22.98 -5.38 9.57
N PHE A 117 21.81 -6.02 9.67
CA PHE A 117 21.58 -7.43 9.34
C PHE A 117 21.30 -7.68 7.85
N LYS A 118 21.74 -6.79 6.94
CA LYS A 118 21.51 -6.99 5.49
C LYS A 118 22.09 -8.32 5.01
N MET A 119 21.20 -9.23 4.64
CA MET A 119 21.43 -10.43 3.82
C MET A 119 21.15 -10.08 2.36
#